data_AF-A0A379QW50-F1
#
_entry.id   AF-A0A379QW50-F1
#
_cell.length_a   1.000
_cell.length_b   1.000
_cell.length_c   1.000
_cell.angle_alpha   90.00
_cell.angle_beta   90.00
_cell.angle_gamma   90.00
#
_symmetry.space_group_name_H-M   'P 1'
#
loop_
_entity.id
_entity.type
_entity.pdbx_description
1 polymer ?
#
loop_
_entity_poly.entity_id
_entity_poly.type
_entity_poly.pdbx_seq_one_letter_code
_entity_poly.pdbx_strand_id
1 'polypeptide(L)'
;MLLLGDESSGYVRYEIFSKEGERADYPEKIVVYREKVLESNGDKYWAKTDETINLERLGFQKGGFQMEFTYQMSPARDMFSAIDECKKHYRKTC
;
A
#
# COMPACT_ATOMS: atom_id res chain seq x y z
N MET A 1 2.47 -2.29 8.63
CA MET A 1 1.79 -3.48 8.08
C MET A 1 0.30 -3.37 8.39
N LEU A 2 -0.57 -3.64 7.42
CA LEU A 2 -2.03 -3.64 7.58
C LEU A 2 -2.58 -5.00 7.15
N LEU A 3 -3.52 -5.57 7.92
CA LEU A 3 -4.18 -6.83 7.62
C LEU A 3 -5.68 -6.55 7.47
N LEU A 4 -6.28 -6.95 6.35
CA LEU A 4 -7.71 -6.84 6.08
C LEU A 4 -8.25 -8.21 5.68
N GLY A 5 -9.42 -8.59 6.17
CA GLY A 5 -9.97 -9.92 5.94
C GLY A 5 -10.72 -10.48 7.14
N ASP A 6 -11.33 -11.62 6.93
CA ASP A 6 -11.98 -12.44 7.95
C ASP A 6 -11.85 -13.93 7.58
N GLU A 7 -12.28 -14.82 8.49
CA GLU A 7 -12.13 -16.27 8.28
C GLU A 7 -12.94 -16.82 7.10
N SER A 8 -14.01 -16.13 6.66
CA SER A 8 -14.85 -16.55 5.53
C SER A 8 -14.30 -16.12 4.17
N SER A 9 -13.66 -14.95 4.11
CA SER A 9 -13.14 -14.36 2.86
C SER A 9 -11.62 -14.52 2.68
N GLY A 10 -10.93 -14.98 3.73
CA GLY A 10 -9.48 -15.03 3.80
C GLY A 10 -8.86 -13.66 4.11
N TYR A 11 -7.55 -13.65 4.38
CA TYR A 11 -6.84 -12.45 4.77
C TYR A 11 -5.93 -11.91 3.65
N VAL A 12 -5.86 -10.58 3.58
CA VAL A 12 -4.96 -9.81 2.70
C VAL A 12 -4.05 -8.95 3.57
N ARG A 13 -2.75 -9.14 3.41
CA ARG A 13 -1.70 -8.40 4.13
C ARG A 13 -1.09 -7.35 3.19
N TYR A 14 -1.09 -6.10 3.64
CA TYR A 14 -0.50 -4.96 2.96
C TYR A 14 0.76 -4.50 3.70
N GLU A 15 1.88 -4.45 2.97
CA GLU A 15 3.14 -3.91 3.45
C GLU A 15 3.42 -2.57 2.77
N ILE A 16 3.41 -1.51 3.56
CA ILE A 16 3.71 -0.15 3.11
C ILE A 16 5.20 0.07 3.34
N PHE A 17 5.93 0.38 2.27
CA PHE A 17 7.36 0.67 2.30
C PHE A 17 7.57 2.16 2.07
N SER A 18 8.37 2.78 2.93
CA SER A 18 8.88 4.13 2.73
C SER A 18 10.22 4.07 1.99
N LYS A 19 10.53 5.12 1.22
CA LYS A 19 11.79 5.19 0.46
C LYS A 19 12.97 5.39 1.40
N GLU A 20 13.99 4.54 1.26
CA GLU A 20 15.20 4.62 2.07
C GLU A 20 15.96 5.92 1.77
N GLY A 21 16.31 6.70 2.81
CA GLY A 21 16.93 8.01 2.68
C GLY A 21 15.96 9.20 2.53
N GLU A 22 14.65 8.95 2.44
CA GLU A 22 13.62 9.97 2.58
C GLU A 22 12.96 9.91 3.98
N ARG A 23 12.02 10.82 4.18
CA ARG A 23 11.21 10.91 5.40
C ARG A 23 10.46 9.60 5.64
N ALA A 24 10.60 9.02 6.83
CA ALA A 24 9.97 7.73 7.17
C ALA A 24 8.43 7.76 7.07
N ASP A 25 7.85 8.95 7.21
CA ASP A 25 6.43 9.30 7.03
C ASP A 25 5.98 9.38 5.56
N TYR A 26 6.88 9.15 4.59
CA TYR A 26 6.59 9.21 3.16
C TYR A 26 6.51 7.80 2.53
N PRO A 27 5.30 7.22 2.42
CA PRO A 27 5.12 5.88 1.86
C PRO A 27 5.35 5.87 0.34
N GLU A 28 6.24 5.00 -0.14
CA GLU A 28 6.62 4.89 -1.54
C GLU A 28 5.73 3.90 -2.29
N LYS A 29 5.66 2.66 -1.80
CA LYS A 29 5.00 1.54 -2.45
C LYS A 29 4.26 0.67 -1.45
N ILE A 30 3.21 -0.01 -1.90
CA ILE A 30 2.50 -0.99 -1.10
C ILE A 30 2.57 -2.34 -1.82
N VAL A 31 3.05 -3.36 -1.11
CA VAL A 31 3.08 -4.74 -1.57
C VAL A 31 1.90 -5.50 -0.96
N VAL A 32 1.17 -6.23 -1.79
CA VAL A 32 0.00 -7.00 -1.38
C VAL A 32 0.35 -8.48 -1.31
N TYR A 33 -0.02 -9.11 -0.19
CA TYR A 33 0.10 -10.54 0.04
C TYR A 33 -1.28 -11.12 0.33
N ARG A 34 -1.57 -12.31 -0.20
CA ARG A 34 -2.81 -13.04 0.08
C ARG A 34 -2.49 -14.33 0.81
N GLU A 35 -3.35 -14.70 1.76
CA GLU A 35 -3.28 -16.00 2.41
C GLU A 35 -3.53 -17.10 1.36
N LYS A 36 -2.65 -18.10 1.32
CA LYS A 36 -2.82 -19.32 0.54
C LYS A 36 -2.62 -20.53 1.42
N VAL A 37 -3.26 -21.64 1.06
CA VAL A 37 -3.12 -22.92 1.74
C VAL A 37 -2.24 -23.82 0.88
N LEU A 38 -1.23 -24.43 1.48
CA LEU A 38 -0.35 -25.38 0.84
C LEU A 38 -1.10 -26.71 0.67
N GLU A 39 -1.27 -27.18 -0.56
CA GLU A 39 -2.08 -28.39 -0.85
C GLU A 39 -1.51 -29.65 -0.20
N SER A 40 -0.20 -29.69 0.06
CA SER A 40 0.48 -30.88 0.58
C SER A 40 0.21 -31.18 2.05
N ASN A 41 -0.03 -30.17 2.88
CA ASN A 41 -0.17 -30.34 4.34
C ASN A 41 -1.22 -29.42 4.99
N GLY A 42 -1.87 -28.55 4.22
CA GLY A 42 -2.85 -27.60 4.75
C GLY A 42 -2.25 -26.37 5.44
N ASP A 43 -0.93 -26.19 5.40
CA ASP A 43 -0.29 -25.04 6.04
C ASP A 43 -0.64 -23.74 5.31
N LYS A 44 -0.90 -22.69 6.08
CA LYS A 44 -1.17 -21.36 5.55
C LYS A 44 0.12 -20.58 5.35
N TYR A 45 0.25 -19.91 4.21
CA TYR A 45 1.38 -19.06 3.90
C TYR A 45 0.96 -17.76 3.20
N TRP A 46 1.79 -16.74 3.31
CA TRP A 46 1.58 -15.46 2.64
C TRP A 46 2.20 -15.51 1.23
N ALA A 47 1.36 -15.53 0.21
CA ALA A 47 1.80 -15.42 -1.16
C ALA A 47 1.86 -13.95 -1.58
N LYS A 48 3.04 -13.46 -1.94
CA LYS A 48 3.19 -12.14 -2.56
C LYS A 48 2.44 -12.15 -3.89
N THR A 49 1.64 -11.11 -4.13
CA THR A 49 0.96 -10.91 -5.41
C THR A 49 1.79 -10.02 -6.32
N ASP A 50 1.51 -10.07 -7.62
CA ASP A 50 2.04 -9.11 -8.60
C ASP A 50 1.36 -7.73 -8.47
N GLU A 51 0.36 -7.59 -7.59
CA GLU A 51 -0.34 -6.34 -7.32
C GLU A 51 0.58 -5.40 -6.53
N THR A 52 1.01 -4.31 -7.17
CA THR A 52 1.71 -3.21 -6.51
C THR A 52 0.84 -1.96 -6.55
N ILE A 53 0.48 -1.43 -5.39
CA ILE A 53 -0.27 -0.18 -5.31
C ILE A 53 0.75 0.96 -5.34
N ASN A 54 0.78 1.69 -6.47
CA ASN A 54 1.65 2.83 -6.67
C ASN A 54 1.00 4.10 -6.10
N LEU A 55 1.72 4.79 -5.20
CA LEU A 55 1.27 6.00 -4.51
C LEU A 55 1.72 7.30 -5.21
N GLU A 56 2.35 7.24 -6.40
CA GLU A 56 2.75 8.41 -7.19
C GLU A 56 1.58 9.35 -7.49
N ARG A 57 0.37 8.80 -7.66
CA ARG A 57 -0.85 9.59 -7.90
C ARG A 57 -1.28 10.42 -6.69
N LEU A 58 -0.83 10.04 -5.50
CA LEU A 58 -1.01 10.80 -4.27
C LEU A 58 0.09 11.87 -4.09
N GLY A 59 1.14 11.82 -4.91
CA GLY A 59 2.14 12.88 -5.01
C GLY A 59 1.63 14.07 -5.83
N PHE A 60 2.45 15.12 -5.93
CA PHE A 60 2.13 16.33 -6.69
C PHE A 60 1.62 15.99 -8.11
N GLN A 61 0.44 16.51 -8.46
CA GLN A 61 -0.02 16.50 -9.84
C GLN A 61 0.97 17.35 -10.66
N LYS A 62 1.69 16.73 -11.61
CA LYS A 62 2.46 17.46 -12.63
C LYS A 62 1.50 18.18 -13.58
N GLY A 63 0.90 19.27 -13.09
CA GLY A 63 -0.07 20.07 -13.83
C GLY A 63 0.10 21.55 -13.50
N GLY A 64 0.89 22.24 -14.33
CA GLY A 64 0.91 23.70 -14.44
C GLY A 64 1.72 24.43 -13.36
N PHE A 65 2.93 24.86 -13.73
CA PHE A 65 3.74 25.92 -13.10
C PHE A 65 3.69 26.05 -11.57
N GLN A 66 4.70 25.53 -10.88
CA GLN A 66 5.12 26.12 -9.61
C GLN A 66 6.63 25.99 -9.41
N MET A 67 7.25 27.17 -9.29
CA MET A 67 8.60 27.38 -8.81
C MET A 67 8.66 27.08 -7.31
N GLU A 68 9.87 26.76 -6.84
CA GLU A 68 10.30 26.61 -5.45
C GLU A 68 9.88 25.31 -4.73
N PHE A 69 10.91 24.50 -4.44
CA PHE A 69 10.84 23.36 -3.53
C PHE A 69 10.68 23.86 -2.09
N THR A 70 9.48 24.28 -1.72
CA THR A 70 9.12 24.30 -0.31
C THR A 70 8.98 22.86 0.17
N TYR A 71 9.85 22.44 1.09
CA TYR A 71 9.71 21.24 1.92
C TYR A 71 8.48 21.31 2.87
N GLN A 72 7.42 22.00 2.45
CA GLN A 72 6.13 22.03 3.12
C GLN A 72 5.36 20.79 2.67
N MET A 73 5.51 19.74 3.48
CA MET A 73 4.71 18.52 3.55
C MET A 73 3.48 18.55 2.64
N SER A 74 3.59 17.88 1.48
CA SER A 74 2.46 17.68 0.59
C SER A 74 1.42 16.82 1.32
N PRO A 75 0.21 17.31 1.61
CA PRO A 75 -0.73 16.63 2.51
C PRO A 75 -1.33 15.33 1.95
N ALA A 76 -1.01 14.96 0.71
CA ALA A 76 -1.71 13.91 -0.01
C ALA A 76 -1.05 12.52 0.07
N ARG A 77 0.26 12.44 0.40
CA ARG A 77 1.00 11.17 0.46
C ARG A 77 1.59 10.95 1.85
N ASP A 78 0.68 10.73 2.80
CA ASP A 78 1.00 10.32 4.17
C ASP A 78 0.59 8.85 4.41
N MET A 79 0.93 8.35 5.60
CA MET A 79 0.60 6.98 6.00
C MET A 79 -0.92 6.72 6.03
N PHE A 80 -1.75 7.72 6.34
CA PHE A 80 -3.20 7.58 6.35
C PHE A 80 -3.76 7.39 4.95
N SER A 81 -3.22 8.12 3.98
CA SER A 81 -3.58 8.03 2.57
C SER A 81 -3.16 6.68 1.98
N ALA A 82 -2.00 6.15 2.37
CA ALA A 82 -1.58 4.80 2.02
C ALA A 82 -2.53 3.73 2.61
N ILE A 83 -2.96 3.88 3.87
CA ILE A 83 -3.94 3.00 4.50
C ILE A 83 -5.31 3.07 3.79
N ASP A 84 -5.73 4.26 3.36
CA ASP A 84 -6.97 4.45 2.62
C ASP A 84 -6.93 3.76 1.24
N GLU A 85 -5.80 3.84 0.53
CA GLU A 85 -5.60 3.11 -0.72
C GLU A 85 -5.62 1.59 -0.51
N CYS A 86 -5.05 1.06 0.57
CA CYS A 86 -5.19 -0.37 0.92
C CYS A 86 -6.67 -0.76 1.10
N LYS A 87 -7.45 0.05 1.81
CA LYS A 87 -8.88 -0.22 2.04
C LYS A 87 -9.68 -0.16 0.75
N LYS A 88 -9.39 0.82 -0.12
CA LYS A 88 -10.00 0.93 -1.46
C LYS A 88 -9.66 -0.27 -2.34
N HIS A 89 -8.41 -0.73 -2.30
CA HIS A 89 -8.00 -1.93 -3.01
C HIS A 89 -8.77 -3.14 -2.51
N TYR A 90 -8.77 -3.37 -1.19
CA TYR A 90 -9.47 -4.49 -0.56
C TYR A 90 -10.93 -4.58 -1.01
N ARG A 91 -11.68 -3.46 -0.94
CA ARG A 91 -13.09 -3.37 -1.36
C ARG A 91 -13.35 -3.62 -2.85
N LYS A 92 -12.32 -3.51 -3.70
CA LYS A 92 -12.43 -3.77 -5.15
C LYS A 92 -12.12 -5.21 -5.51
N THR A 93 -11.32 -5.88 -4.69
CA THR A 93 -10.74 -7.21 -5.00
C THR A 93 -11.31 -8.34 -4.15
N CYS A 94 -12.08 -8.02 -3.12
CA CYS A 94 -12.75 -8.92 -2.19
C CYS A 94 -14.22 -8.49 -2.09
#